data_AF-A0A2V5T3P7-F1
#
_entry.id   AF-A0A2V5T3P7-F1
#
_cell.length_a   1.000
_cell.length_b   1.000
_cell.length_c   1.000
_cell.angle_alpha   90.00
_cell.angle_beta   90.00
_cell.angle_gamma   90.00
#
_symmetry.space_group_name_H-M   'P 1'
#
loop_
_entity.id
_entity.type
_entity.pdbx_description
1 polymer ?
#
loop_
_entity_poly.entity_id
_entity_poly.type
_entity_poly.pdbx_seq_one_letter_code
_entity_poly.pdbx_strand_id
1 'polypeptide(L)' 'MDASLLEELIAKNKPFKIEAASGRLFEVPHRDFVSFSTRKTSLLISYEENGAEHFAIVPLLTITAAMART' A
#
# COMPACT_ATOMS: atom_id res chain seq x y z
N MET A 1 -8.11 -0.73 -9.11
CA MET A 1 -6.96 0.17 -9.32
C MET A 1 -5.97 -0.48 -10.29
N ASP A 2 -5.32 0.28 -11.16
CA ASP A 2 -4.23 -0.23 -12.02
C ASP A 2 -2.93 -0.35 -11.21
N ALA A 3 -2.21 -1.46 -11.36
CA ALA A 3 -0.95 -1.70 -10.66
C ALA A 3 0.13 -0.67 -11.02
N SER A 4 0.08 -0.12 -12.24
CA SER A 4 1.05 0.87 -12.72
C SER A 4 1.10 2.14 -11.87
N LEU A 5 -0.04 2.63 -11.37
CA LEU A 5 -0.07 3.81 -10.49
C LEU A 5 0.68 3.55 -9.18
N LEU A 6 0.49 2.36 -8.60
CA LEU A 6 1.15 1.97 -7.36
C LEU A 6 2.65 1.78 -7.59
N GLU A 7 3.05 1.15 -8.69
CA GLU A 7 4.45 1.03 -9.07
C GLU A 7 5.12 2.40 -9.22
N GLU A 8 4.45 3.39 -9.82
CA GLU A 8 4.95 4.76 -9.91
C GLU A 8 5.11 5.43 -8.52
N LEU A 9 4.12 5.28 -7.63
CA LEU A 9 4.19 5.84 -6.28
C LEU A 9 5.34 5.22 -5.48
N ILE A 10 5.52 3.90 -5.58
CA ILE A 10 6.61 3.17 -4.95
C ILE A 10 7.96 3.63 -5.52
N ALA A 11 8.06 3.77 -6.85
CA ALA A 11 9.28 4.21 -7.53
C ALA A 11 9.70 5.64 -7.17
N LYS A 12 8.73 6.53 -6.91
CA LYS A 12 8.98 7.92 -6.46
C LYS A 12 9.65 8.00 -5.09
N ASN A 13 9.64 6.92 -4.31
CA ASN A 13 10.23 6.83 -2.97
C ASN A 13 9.82 7.96 -2.02
N LYS A 14 8.55 8.38 -2.12
CA LYS A 14 7.95 9.38 -1.24
C LYS A 14 6.81 8.74 -0.46
N PRO A 15 6.49 9.24 0.75
CA PRO A 15 5.35 8.75 1.51
C PRO A 15 4.04 8.86 0.72
N PHE A 16 3.22 7.82 0.78
CA PHE A 16 1.91 7.78 0.16
C PHE A 16 0.92 6.98 1.01
N LYS A 17 -0.35 7.02 0.62
CA LYS A 17 -1.44 6.33 1.32
C LYS A 17 -2.18 5.41 0.38
N ILE A 18 -2.67 4.29 0.90
CA ILE A 18 -3.50 3.33 0.19
C ILE A 18 -4.82 3.19 0.94
N GLU A 19 -5.93 3.35 0.24
CA GLU A 19 -7.27 3.11 0.77
C GLU A 19 -7.83 1.81 0.18
N ALA A 20 -8.36 0.97 1.06
CA ALA A 20 -9.04 -0.27 0.69
C ALA A 20 -10.57 -0.11 0.81
N ALA A 21 -11.31 -0.92 0.06
CA ALA A 21 -12.77 -0.94 0.05
C ALA A 21 -13.40 -1.27 1.41
N SER A 22 -12.63 -1.82 2.35
CA SER A 22 -13.04 -2.00 3.75
C SER A 22 -13.08 -0.68 4.54
N GLY A 23 -12.65 0.44 3.95
CA GLY A 23 -12.45 1.73 4.62
C GLY A 23 -11.12 1.83 5.36
N ARG A 24 -10.26 0.80 5.32
CA ARG A 24 -8.94 0.84 5.94
C ARG A 24 -7.99 1.71 5.12
N LEU A 25 -7.27 2.58 5.81
CA LEU A 25 -6.22 3.43 5.27
C LEU A 25 -4.86 2.91 5.74
N PHE A 26 -3.94 2.67 4.82
CA PHE A 26 -2.58 2.27 5.10
C PHE A 26 -1.63 3.40 4.73
N GLU A 27 -0.83 3.84 5.71
CA GLU A 27 0.27 4.78 5.45
C GLU A 27 1.51 3.99 5.02
N VAL A 28 2.08 4.36 3.88
CA VAL A 28 3.31 3.77 3.36
C VAL A 28 4.40 4.86 3.43
N PRO A 29 5.24 4.87 4.48
CA PRO A 29 6.23 5.92 4.67
C PRO A 29 7.43 5.79 3.73
N HIS A 30 7.77 4.56 3.32
CA HIS A 30 8.89 4.25 2.43
C HIS A 30 8.57 3.02 1.57
N ARG A 31 9.26 2.85 0.44
CA ARG A 31 9.04 1.71 -0.46
C ARG A 31 9.22 0.34 0.22
N ASP A 32 10.03 0.27 1.27
CA ASP A 32 10.33 -0.99 1.98
C ASP A 32 9.14 -1.51 2.81
N PHE A 33 8.15 -0.66 3.06
CA PHE A 33 6.94 -1.02 3.81
C PHE A 33 5.89 -1.69 2.93
N VAL A 34 6.13 -1.79 1.62
CA VAL A 34 5.17 -2.34 0.68
C VAL A 34 5.85 -3.20 -0.37
N SER A 35 5.24 -4.34 -0.67
CA SER A 35 5.68 -5.18 -1.79
C SER A 35 4.49 -5.76 -2.52
N PHE A 36 4.68 -6.06 -3.80
CA PHE A 36 3.71 -6.87 -4.53
C PHE A 36 3.91 -8.34 -4.17
N SER A 37 2.80 -9.06 -4.03
CA SER A 37 2.80 -10.53 -4.10
C SER A 37 3.47 -11.02 -5.39
N THR A 38 3.96 -12.25 -5.40
CA THR A 38 4.69 -12.85 -6.55
C THR A 38 3.90 -12.76 -7.86
N ARG A 39 2.57 -12.89 -7.81
CA ARG A 39 1.69 -12.81 -8.99
C ARG A 39 1.15 -11.40 -9.26
N LYS A 40 1.60 -10.39 -8.52
CA LYS A 40 1.12 -9.00 -8.57
C LYS A 40 -0.40 -8.86 -8.45
N THR A 41 -1.06 -9.71 -7.65
CA THR A 41 -2.52 -9.65 -7.42
C THR A 41 -2.89 -8.90 -6.15
N SER A 42 -1.94 -8.75 -5.23
CA SER A 42 -2.10 -8.13 -3.92
C SER A 42 -0.85 -7.35 -3.53
N LEU A 43 -1.03 -6.34 -2.67
CA LEU A 43 0.04 -5.70 -1.91
C LEU A 43 0.18 -6.36 -0.54
N LEU A 44 1.42 -6.53 -0.10
CA LEU A 44 1.78 -6.84 1.27
C LEU A 44 2.29 -5.55 1.89
N ILE A 45 1.66 -5.09 2.96
CA ILE A 45 1.94 -3.81 3.61
C ILE A 45 2.34 -4.07 5.05
N SER A 46 3.54 -3.63 5.46
CA SER A 46 3.91 -3.52 6.87
C SER A 46 3.36 -2.21 7.42
N TYR A 47 2.76 -2.26 8.60
CA TYR A 47 2.25 -1.08 9.30
C TYR A 47 2.39 -1.25 10.81
N GLU A 48 2.47 -0.13 11.52
CA GLU A 48 2.45 -0.12 12.97
C GLU A 48 1.03 0.18 13.47
N GLU A 49 0.57 -0.57 14.47
CA GLU A 49 -0.68 -0.32 15.17
C GLU A 49 -0.45 -0.55 16.67
N ASN A 50 -0.69 0.49 17.48
CA ASN A 50 -0.47 0.48 18.92
C ASN A 50 0.96 0.07 19.35
N GLY A 51 1.99 0.46 18.59
CA GLY A 51 3.39 0.14 18.87
C GLY A 51 3.80 -1.28 18.53
N ALA A 52 2.93 -2.06 17.87
CA ALA A 52 3.25 -3.39 17.35
C ALA A 52 3.32 -3.37 15.82
N GLU A 53 4.27 -4.14 15.27
CA GLU A 53 4.39 -4.33 13.82
C GLU A 53 3.37 -5.37 13.33
N HIS A 54 2.65 -5.03 12.27
CA HIS A 54 1.64 -5.84 11.64
C HIS A 54 1.84 -5.90 10.13
N PHE A 55 1.30 -6.96 9.51
CA PHE A 55 1.27 -7.11 8.06
C PHE A 55 -0.17 -7.21 7.57
N ALA A 56 -0.48 -6.49 6.49
CA ALA A 56 -1.74 -6.62 5.77
C ALA A 56 -1.49 -7.14 4.35
N ILE A 57 -2.38 -8.03 3.89
CA ILE A 57 -2.44 -8.44 2.50
C ILE A 57 -3.68 -7.80 1.89
N VAL A 58 -3.48 -6.87 0.96
CA VAL A 58 -4.54 -6.08 0.33
C VAL A 58 -4.64 -6.46 -1.15
N PRO A 59 -5.70 -7.18 -1.58
CA PRO A 59 -5.90 -7.48 -2.99
C PRO A 59 -6.05 -6.19 -3.81
N LEU A 60 -5.40 -6.10 -4.98
CA LEU A 60 -5.41 -4.89 -5.82
C LEU A 60 -6.83 -4.48 -6.25
N LEU A 61 -7.72 -5.46 -6.41
CA LEU A 61 -9.13 -5.24 -6.74
C LEU A 61 -9.90 -4.53 -5.61
N THR A 62 -9.39 -4.58 -4.38
CA THR A 62 -10.01 -3.90 -3.23
C THR A 62 -9.45 -2.51 -3.00
N ILE A 63 -8.38 -2.11 -3.71
CA ILE A 63 -7.80 -0.77 -3.57
C ILE A 63 -8.69 0.22 -4.31
N THR A 64 -9.23 1.17 -3.56
CA THR A 64 -10.11 2.24 -4.05
C THR A 64 -9.32 3.50 -4.39
N ALA A 65 -8.25 3.79 -3.64
CA ALA A 65 -7.40 4.95 -3.86
C ALA A 65 -5.93 4.69 -3.48
N ALA A 66 -5.03 5.38 -4.17
CA ALA A 66 -3.62 5.47 -3.83
C ALA A 66 -3.13 6.89 -4.15
N MET A 67 -2.59 7.59 -3.16
CA MET A 67 -2.35 9.03 -3.24
C MET A 67 -1.05 9.40 -2.54
N ALA A 68 -0.23 10.25 -3.19
CA ALA A 68 0.95 10.82 -2.55
C ALA A 68 0.53 11.68 -1.35
N ARG A 69 1.32 11.64 -0.28
CA ARG A 69 1.15 12.57 0.84
C ARG A 69 1.73 13.93 0.39
N THR A 70 0.88 14.95 0.32
CA THR A 70 1.27 16.35 0.09
C THR A 70 2.13 16.89 1.21
#